data_AF-A0A958LTP5-F1
#
_entry.id   AF-A0A958LTP5-F1
#
_cell.length_a   1.000
_cell.length_b   1.000
_cell.length_c   1.000
_cell.angle_alpha   90.00
_cell.angle_beta   90.00
_cell.angle_gamma   90.00
#
_symmetry.space_group_name_H-M   'P 1'
#
loop_
_entity.id
_entity.type
_entity.pdbx_description
1 polymer ?
#
loop_
_entity_poly.entity_id
_entity_poly.type
_entity_poly.pdbx_seq_one_letter_code
_entity_poly.pdbx_strand_id
1 'polypeptide(L)'
;MSGNGVWRSTAPSNIALIKYMGKISHEENRPSNASLSYSLNHLRTAVEIVAIDGKQDQWEPLDNPEYPSRAQLSYRGMERFLN
;
A
#
# COMPACT_ATOMS: atom_id res chain seq x y z
N MET A 1 27.97 12.30 -0.05
CA MET A 1 26.96 13.35 -0.14
C MET A 1 25.59 12.68 -0.06
N SER A 2 25.07 12.42 1.15
CA SER A 2 23.78 11.76 1.35
C SER A 2 22.67 12.80 1.32
N GLY A 3 22.00 12.95 0.18
CA GLY A 3 20.76 13.73 0.14
C GLY A 3 19.76 13.12 1.11
N ASN A 4 19.09 13.94 1.92
CA ASN A 4 18.02 13.53 2.83
C ASN A 4 17.10 12.55 2.10
N GLY A 5 17.18 11.28 2.47
CA GLY A 5 16.62 10.17 1.70
C GLY A 5 15.11 10.24 1.73
N VAL A 6 14.52 10.77 0.65
CA VAL A 6 13.09 10.70 0.38
C VAL A 6 12.89 9.63 -0.69
N TRP A 7 12.17 8.57 -0.35
CA TRP A 7 11.83 7.50 -1.29
C TRP A 7 10.36 7.61 -1.67
N ARG A 8 10.08 7.59 -2.98
CA ARG A 8 8.72 7.71 -3.52
C ARG A 8 8.41 6.56 -4.44
N SER A 9 7.19 6.04 -4.36
CA SER A 9 6.70 5.04 -5.32
C SER A 9 5.19 5.16 -5.52
N THR A 10 4.71 4.67 -6.66
CA THR A 10 3.28 4.59 -6.97
C THR A 10 2.92 3.25 -7.59
N ALA A 11 1.73 2.75 -7.29
CA ALA A 11 1.20 1.50 -7.85
C ALA A 11 -0.25 1.67 -8.33
N PRO A 12 -0.64 0.99 -9.42
CA PRO A 12 -2.02 1.03 -9.90
C PRO A 12 -2.93 0.11 -9.06
N SER A 13 -4.18 0.51 -8.95
CA SER A 13 -5.27 -0.35 -8.48
C SER A 13 -5.58 -1.42 -9.53
N ASN A 14 -6.28 -2.47 -9.11
CA ASN A 14 -6.81 -3.48 -10.03
C ASN A 14 -8.25 -3.82 -9.67
N ILE A 15 -9.00 -4.31 -10.66
CA ILE A 15 -10.34 -4.87 -10.46
C ILE A 15 -10.39 -6.30 -10.97
N ALA A 16 -10.78 -7.23 -10.09
CA ALA A 16 -10.86 -8.65 -10.43
C ALA A 16 -12.10 -8.96 -11.28
N LEU A 17 -11.87 -9.55 -12.45
CA LEU A 17 -12.89 -10.14 -13.33
C LEU A 17 -13.20 -11.58 -12.92
N ILE A 18 -12.16 -12.35 -12.59
CA ILE A 18 -12.27 -13.63 -11.89
C ILE A 18 -11.76 -13.42 -10.47
N LYS A 19 -12.64 -13.63 -9.48
CA LYS A 19 -12.39 -13.27 -8.08
C LYS A 19 -11.35 -14.21 -7.45
N TYR A 20 -10.48 -13.61 -6.65
CA TYR A 20 -9.66 -14.36 -5.70
C TYR A 20 -10.55 -14.73 -4.51
N MET A 21 -10.78 -16.03 -4.30
CA MET A 21 -11.68 -16.54 -3.27
C MET A 21 -10.97 -16.93 -1.97
N GLY A 22 -9.76 -16.39 -1.75
CA GLY A 22 -8.96 -16.70 -0.56
C GLY A 22 -7.94 -17.82 -0.79
N LYS A 23 -7.41 -18.32 0.33
CA LYS A 23 -6.34 -19.33 0.37
C LYS A 23 -6.92 -20.71 0.63
N ILE A 24 -6.21 -21.75 0.19
CA ILE A 24 -6.58 -23.15 0.44
C ILE A 24 -6.49 -23.47 1.95
N SER A 25 -5.43 -23.02 2.60
CA SER A 25 -5.26 -23.09 4.05
C SER A 25 -4.51 -21.85 4.56
N HIS A 26 -4.52 -21.62 5.88
CA HIS A 26 -3.73 -20.53 6.47
C HIS A 26 -2.22 -20.80 6.45
N GLU A 27 -1.84 -22.08 6.37
CA GLU A 27 -0.45 -22.54 6.38
C GLU A 27 0.18 -22.43 4.98
N GLU A 28 -0.58 -22.79 3.95
CA GLU A 28 -0.14 -22.71 2.56
C GLU A 28 -0.67 -21.41 1.95
N ASN A 29 0.23 -20.44 1.74
CA ASN A 29 -0.08 -19.14 1.12
C ASN A 29 -0.41 -19.26 -0.39
N ARG A 30 -1.27 -20.22 -0.76
CA ARG A 30 -1.66 -20.58 -2.12
C ARG A 30 -3.15 -20.28 -2.32
N PRO A 31 -3.52 -19.70 -3.48
CA PRO A 31 -4.90 -19.37 -3.78
C PRO A 31 -5.76 -20.63 -3.97
N SER A 32 -7.02 -20.59 -3.56
CA SER A 32 -7.99 -21.67 -3.84
C SER A 32 -8.35 -21.79 -5.33
N ASN A 33 -8.21 -20.70 -6.08
CA ASN A 33 -8.36 -20.67 -7.52
C ASN A 33 -7.49 -19.56 -8.14
N ALA A 34 -7.14 -19.70 -9.42
CA ALA A 34 -6.55 -18.61 -10.17
C ALA A 34 -7.51 -17.40 -10.24
N SER A 35 -6.99 -16.20 -10.11
CA SER A 35 -7.71 -14.95 -10.30
C SER A 35 -7.25 -14.25 -11.56
N LEU A 36 -8.12 -13.40 -12.11
CA LEU A 36 -7.83 -12.55 -13.27
C LEU A 36 -8.32 -11.15 -12.95
N SER A 37 -7.45 -10.15 -13.05
CA SER A 37 -7.79 -8.76 -12.81
C SER A 37 -7.30 -7.86 -13.94
N TYR A 38 -7.99 -6.74 -14.11
CA TYR A 38 -7.59 -5.67 -15.00
C TYR A 38 -6.90 -4.56 -14.19
N SER A 39 -5.70 -4.17 -14.62
CA SER A 39 -4.95 -3.07 -14.01
C SER A 39 -5.55 -1.72 -14.41
N LEU A 40 -5.96 -0.94 -13.42
CA LEU A 40 -6.54 0.39 -13.60
C LEU A 40 -5.43 1.44 -13.51
N ASN A 41 -4.66 1.60 -14.60
CA ASN A 41 -3.43 2.40 -14.62
C ASN A 41 -3.58 3.87 -14.20
N HIS A 42 -4.81 4.41 -14.29
CA HIS A 42 -5.15 5.78 -13.91
C HIS A 42 -5.56 5.93 -12.44
N LEU A 43 -5.88 4.83 -11.75
CA LEU A 43 -6.22 4.83 -10.32
C LEU A 43 -4.99 4.39 -9.54
N ARG A 44 -4.20 5.34 -9.05
CA ARG A 44 -2.90 5.06 -8.42
C ARG A 44 -2.90 5.44 -6.95
N THR A 45 -2.14 4.69 -6.17
CA THR A 45 -1.78 5.03 -4.80
C THR A 45 -0.32 5.45 -4.79
N ALA A 46 -0.01 6.54 -4.08
CA ALA A 46 1.35 7.04 -3.88
C ALA A 46 1.78 6.83 -2.43
N VAL A 47 3.05 6.51 -2.22
CA VAL A 47 3.69 6.40 -0.90
C VAL A 47 5.01 7.14 -0.93
N GLU A 48 5.27 7.91 0.11
CA GLU A 48 6.54 8.56 0.39
C GLU A 48 7.08 8.05 1.73
N ILE A 49 8.38 7.80 1.79
CA ILE A 49 9.10 7.39 3.00
C ILE A 49 10.25 8.38 3.20
N VAL A 50 10.38 8.88 4.42
CA VAL A 50 11.45 9.79 4.83
C VAL A 50 12.09 9.23 6.08
N ALA A 51 13.43 9.22 6.11
CA ALA A 51 14.14 8.91 7.34
C ALA A 51 13.93 10.05 8.35
N ILE A 52 13.39 9.71 9.53
CA ILE A 52 13.19 10.65 10.64
C ILE A 52 14.21 10.40 11.73
N ASP A 53 14.56 11.46 12.47
CA ASP A 53 15.33 11.33 13.72
C ASP A 53 14.38 10.97 14.86
N GLY A 54 13.90 9.72 14.83
CA GLY A 54 12.89 9.19 15.73
C GLY A 54 13.20 7.74 16.11
N LYS A 55 12.62 7.28 17.22
CA LYS A 55 12.85 5.92 17.74
C LYS A 55 11.93 4.85 17.13
N GLN A 56 10.88 5.26 16.44
CA GLN A 56 9.82 4.40 15.90
C GLN A 56 9.31 4.96 14.58
N ASP A 57 8.85 4.07 13.71
CA ASP A 57 8.21 4.45 12.45
C ASP A 57 6.90 5.20 12.74
N GLN A 58 6.60 6.19 11.88
CA GLN A 58 5.41 7.00 11.98
C GLN A 58 4.65 6.95 10.66
N TRP A 59 3.32 6.90 10.75
CA TRP A 59 2.45 7.02 9.60
C TRP A 59 1.70 8.35 9.66
N GLU A 60 1.69 9.07 8.55
CA GLU A 60 0.86 10.24 8.33
C GLU A 60 0.26 10.22 6.92
N PRO A 61 -0.95 10.79 6.71
CA PRO A 61 -1.47 10.98 5.36
C PRO A 61 -0.53 11.85 4.53
N LEU A 62 -0.22 11.42 3.31
CA LEU A 62 0.58 12.21 2.38
C LEU A 62 -0.16 13.49 2.01
N ASP A 63 0.36 14.66 2.41
CA ASP A 63 -0.19 15.96 2.05
C ASP A 63 0.40 16.43 0.72
N ASN A 64 -0.26 16.09 -0.39
CA ASN A 64 0.17 16.45 -1.73
C ASN A 64 -1.02 17.01 -2.55
N PRO A 65 -0.91 18.22 -3.12
CA PRO A 65 -1.97 18.83 -3.95
C PRO A 65 -2.39 17.98 -5.16
N GLU A 66 -1.51 17.14 -5.69
CA GLU A 66 -1.80 16.23 -6.80
C GLU A 66 -2.67 15.04 -6.38
N TYR A 67 -2.74 14.76 -5.07
CA TYR A 67 -3.50 13.65 -4.48
C TYR A 67 -4.43 14.18 -3.38
N PRO A 68 -5.54 14.86 -3.74
CA PRO A 68 -6.38 15.57 -2.77
C PRO A 68 -7.11 14.65 -1.79
N SER A 69 -7.23 13.36 -2.12
CA SER A 69 -7.76 12.36 -1.21
C SER A 69 -6.70 11.96 -0.17
N ARG A 70 -6.82 12.49 1.05
CA ARG A 70 -6.03 12.03 2.20
C ARG A 70 -6.48 10.63 2.60
N ALA A 71 -5.88 9.62 1.97
CA ALA A 71 -6.14 8.22 2.34
C ALA A 71 -5.77 8.02 3.80
N GLN A 72 -6.78 7.73 4.63
CA GLN A 72 -6.56 7.41 6.04
C GLN A 72 -6.53 5.90 6.23
N LEU A 73 -5.46 5.40 6.84
CA LEU A 73 -5.43 4.02 7.29
C LEU A 73 -6.34 3.88 8.52
N SER A 74 -7.06 2.76 8.59
CA SER A 74 -7.71 2.37 9.84
C SER A 74 -6.66 2.05 10.91
N TYR A 75 -7.05 2.06 12.18
CA TYR A 75 -6.17 1.68 13.28
C TYR A 75 -5.50 0.30 13.07
N ARG A 76 -6.29 -0.72 12.70
CA ARG A 76 -5.77 -2.06 12.34
C ARG A 76 -4.85 -2.03 11.12
N GLY A 77 -5.09 -1.11 10.18
CA GLY A 77 -4.22 -0.90 9.03
C GLY A 77 -2.86 -0.39 9.46
N MET A 78 -2.82 0.65 10.31
CA MET A 78 -1.58 1.22 10.85
C MET A 78 -0.80 0.18 11.67
N GLU A 79 -1.46 -0.58 12.55
CA GLU A 79 -0.79 -1.61 13.36
C GLU A 79 -0.06 -2.66 12.52
N ARG A 80 -0.57 -3.02 11.33
CA ARG A 80 0.07 -3.97 10.42
C ARG A 80 1.33 -3.44 9.72
N PHE A 81 1.49 -2.12 9.64
CA PHE A 81 2.61 -1.49 8.95
C PHE A 81 3.67 -0.92 9.90
N LEU A 82 3.29 -0.57 11.13
CA LEU A 82 4.16 0.05 12.12
C LEU A 82 4.69 -0.91 13.20
N ASN A 83 4.29 -2.19 13.19
CA ASN A 83 4.74 -3.23 14.13
C ASN A 83 5.13 -4.54 13.43
#